data_AF-A0A9E6D047-F1
#
_entry.id   AF-A0A9E6D047-F1
#
_cell.length_a   1.000
_cell.length_b   1.000
_cell.length_c   1.000
_cell.angle_alpha   90.00
_cell.angle_beta   90.00
_cell.angle_gamma   90.00
#
_symmetry.space_group_name_H-M   'P 1'
#
loop_
_entity.id
_entity.type
_entity.pdbx_description
1 polymer ?
#
loop_
_entity_poly.entity_id
_entity_poly.type
_entity_poly.pdbx_seq_one_letter_code
_entity_poly.pdbx_strand_id
1 'polypeptide(L)' 'MTVMEYGDDETSNFGPAEPPTESIICVDCGGTAHLLTHPPDDGLWLAGDIVAYRCSDCMDRWDLVLVPLGE' A
#
# COMPACT_ATOMS: atom_id res chain seq x y z
N MET A 1 19.69 -31.90 -18.60
CA MET A 1 19.44 -31.24 -17.30
C MET A 1 18.40 -30.17 -17.59
N THR A 2 17.13 -30.55 -17.53
CA THR A 2 16.00 -29.66 -17.80
C THR A 2 15.87 -28.76 -16.57
N VAL A 3 16.20 -27.48 -16.72
CA VAL A 3 15.73 -26.48 -15.78
C VAL A 3 14.22 -26.42 -15.95
N MET A 4 13.47 -26.78 -14.92
CA MET A 4 12.06 -26.44 -14.88
C MET A 4 12.06 -24.93 -14.68
N GLU A 5 11.71 -24.19 -15.73
CA GLU A 5 11.36 -22.78 -15.63
C GLU A 5 10.11 -22.74 -14.74
N TYR A 6 10.31 -22.51 -13.43
CA TYR A 6 9.23 -22.12 -12.55
C TYR A 6 8.74 -20.78 -13.09
N GLY A 7 7.64 -20.81 -13.83
CA GLY A 7 6.87 -19.62 -14.14
C GLY A 7 6.43 -19.01 -12.83
N ASP A 8 7.13 -17.98 -12.39
CA ASP A 8 6.67 -17.08 -11.35
C ASP A 8 6.10 -15.85 -12.08
N ASP A 9 4.94 -16.07 -12.69
CA ASP A 9 4.03 -15.02 -13.16
C ASP A 9 3.31 -14.41 -11.94
N GLU A 10 4.04 -14.05 -10.88
CA GLU A 10 3.47 -13.29 -9.77
C GLU A 10 3.76 -11.83 -10.10
N THR A 11 2.92 -11.28 -10.98
CA THR A 11 2.91 -9.90 -11.51
C THR A 11 3.61 -8.93 -10.57
N SER A 12 4.92 -8.82 -10.74
CA SER A 12 5.64 -7.94 -9.86
C SER A 12 5.49 -6.55 -10.40
N ASN A 13 4.43 -5.95 -9.91
CA ASN A 13 4.02 -4.62 -10.20
C ASN A 13 4.96 -3.65 -9.46
N PHE A 14 6.24 -3.68 -9.83
CA PHE A 14 7.33 -2.91 -9.22
C PHE A 14 7.40 -1.47 -9.78
N GLY A 15 6.28 -0.93 -10.25
CA GLY A 15 6.22 0.40 -10.83
C GLY A 15 6.15 1.50 -9.77
N PRO A 16 6.26 2.78 -10.18
CA PRO A 16 5.90 3.89 -9.30
C PRO A 16 4.41 3.81 -8.94
N ALA A 17 4.09 4.15 -7.70
CA ALA A 17 2.73 4.22 -7.17
C ALA A 17 2.25 5.65 -6.95
N GLU A 18 0.93 5.82 -6.89
CA GLU A 18 0.34 7.08 -6.43
C GLU A 18 0.67 7.30 -4.94
N PRO A 19 1.00 8.55 -4.55
CA PRO A 19 1.22 8.85 -3.15
C PRO A 19 -0.06 8.57 -2.35
N PRO A 20 0.04 7.94 -1.16
CA PRO A 20 -1.11 7.66 -0.31
C PRO A 20 -1.80 8.97 0.11
N THR A 21 -3.13 8.92 0.23
CA THR A 21 -3.89 10.04 0.79
C THR A 21 -3.61 10.18 2.29
N GLU A 22 -3.75 11.39 2.82
CA GLU A 22 -3.54 11.69 4.24
C GLU A 22 -4.54 10.95 5.16
N SER A 23 -5.69 10.58 4.59
CA SER A 23 -6.76 9.88 5.30
C SER A 23 -7.59 8.98 4.38
N ILE A 24 -8.20 7.96 4.99
CA ILE A 24 -9.14 7.01 4.38
C ILE A 24 -10.34 6.79 5.29
N ILE A 25 -11.37 6.11 4.78
CA ILE A 25 -12.48 5.62 5.58
C ILE A 25 -12.10 4.29 6.24
N CYS A 26 -12.28 4.19 7.55
CA CYS A 26 -12.07 2.97 8.31
C CYS A 26 -13.10 1.92 7.88
N VAL A 27 -12.64 0.73 7.49
CA VAL A 27 -13.53 -0.34 7.01
C VAL A 27 -14.34 -0.99 8.14
N ASP A 28 -13.87 -0.93 9.39
CA ASP A 28 -14.57 -1.54 10.54
C ASP A 28 -15.70 -0.64 11.07
N CYS A 29 -15.41 0.65 11.33
CA CYS A 29 -16.38 1.55 11.96
C CYS A 29 -16.92 2.67 11.05
N GLY A 30 -16.37 2.85 9.84
CA GLY A 30 -16.74 3.93 8.93
C GLY A 30 -16.21 5.33 9.31
N GLY A 31 -15.47 5.46 10.42
CA GLY A 31 -14.82 6.70 10.83
C GLY A 31 -13.57 7.05 10.00
N THR A 32 -12.93 8.19 10.28
CA THR A 32 -11.71 8.61 9.58
C THR A 32 -10.47 7.91 10.13
N ALA A 33 -9.68 7.31 9.25
CA ALA A 33 -8.35 6.81 9.57
C ALA A 33 -7.27 7.70 8.94
N HIS A 34 -6.24 8.01 9.72
CA HIS A 34 -5.16 8.92 9.34
C HIS A 34 -3.87 8.15 9.06
N LEU A 35 -3.16 8.60 8.03
CA LEU A 35 -1.88 8.02 7.62
C LEU A 35 -0.85 8.15 8.75
N LEU A 36 -0.18 7.05 9.07
CA LEU A 36 0.90 6.97 10.05
C LEU A 36 2.28 6.84 9.38
N THR A 37 2.34 6.19 8.22
CA THR A 37 3.60 6.01 7.49
C THR A 37 4.10 7.36 6.96
N HIS A 38 5.36 7.67 7.27
CA HIS A 38 6.01 8.88 6.75
C HIS A 38 6.39 8.68 5.27
N PRO A 39 6.36 9.73 4.44
CA PRO A 39 6.90 9.65 3.09
C PRO A 39 8.35 9.16 3.08
N PRO A 40 8.74 8.38 2.05
CA PRO A 40 10.12 7.96 1.84
C PRO A 40 11.02 9.18 1.60
N ASP A 41 12.32 9.03 1.91
CA ASP A 41 13.31 10.13 1.84
C ASP A 41 13.45 10.73 0.44
N ASP A 42 13.38 9.87 -0.60
CA ASP A 42 13.42 10.27 -2.01
C ASP A 42 12.06 10.79 -2.52
N GLY A 43 10.99 10.68 -1.72
CA GLY A 43 9.63 11.06 -2.09
C GLY A 43 8.96 10.16 -3.12
N LEU A 44 9.63 9.08 -3.55
CA LEU A 44 9.11 8.12 -4.51
C LEU A 44 8.41 6.95 -3.82
N TRP A 45 7.11 6.79 -4.10
CA TRP A 45 6.34 5.62 -3.70
C TRP A 45 6.40 4.55 -4.79
N LEU A 46 6.55 3.30 -4.37
CA LEU A 46 6.56 2.14 -5.25
C LEU A 46 5.33 1.30 -5.03
N ALA A 47 4.83 0.68 -6.09
CA ALA A 47 3.80 -0.31 -5.94
C ALA A 47 4.34 -1.53 -5.20
N GLY A 48 3.52 -2.06 -4.30
CA GLY A 48 3.93 -3.02 -3.28
C GLY A 48 4.38 -2.38 -1.95
N ASP A 49 4.64 -1.07 -1.88
CA ASP A 49 4.88 -0.41 -0.59
C ASP A 49 3.66 -0.54 0.31
N ILE A 50 3.90 -0.64 1.62
CA ILE A 50 2.84 -0.80 2.63
C ILE A 50 2.77 0.46 3.47
N VAL A 51 1.58 1.07 3.50
CA VAL A 51 1.29 2.25 4.30
C VAL A 51 0.29 1.91 5.40
N ALA A 52 0.54 2.43 6.61
CA ALA A 52 -0.28 2.17 7.77
C ALA A 52 -1.18 3.37 8.06
N TYR A 53 -2.45 3.09 8.36
CA TYR A 53 -3.45 4.07 8.82
C TYR A 53 -3.98 3.67 10.19
N ARG A 54 -4.37 4.66 11.00
CA ARG A 54 -5.08 4.43 12.28
C ARG A 54 -6.36 5.24 12.36
N CYS A 55 -7.45 4.57 12.71
CA CYS A 55 -8.74 5.21 12.94
C CYS A 55 -8.72 6.05 14.21
N SER A 56 -9.29 7.26 14.15
CA SER A 56 -9.45 8.13 15.34
C SER A 56 -10.58 7.69 16.27
N ASP A 57 -11.50 6.84 15.80
CA ASP A 57 -12.72 6.46 16.53
C ASP A 57 -12.58 5.07 17.19
N CYS A 58 -12.39 4.01 16.39
CA CYS A 58 -12.20 2.65 16.91
C CYS A 58 -10.76 2.32 17.32
N MET A 59 -9.78 3.16 16.96
CA MET A 59 -8.33 2.95 17.18
C MET A 59 -7.71 1.76 16.43
N ASP A 60 -8.47 1.07 15.58
CA ASP A 60 -7.96 0.03 14.70
C ASP A 60 -6.94 0.57 13.69
N ARG A 61 -6.07 -0.33 13.26
CA ARG A 61 -5.01 -0.08 12.29
C ARG A 61 -5.29 -0.84 11.00
N TRP A 62 -4.98 -0.19 9.88
CA TRP A 62 -5.07 -0.76 8.54
C TRP A 62 -3.76 -0.61 7.80
N ASP A 63 -3.34 -1.67 7.11
CA ASP A 63 -2.15 -1.70 6.26
C ASP A 63 -2.62 -1.83 4.81
N LEU A 64 -2.29 -0.83 3.98
CA LEU A 64 -2.66 -0.82 2.56
C LEU A 64 -1.42 -1.00 1.70
N VAL A 65 -1.52 -1.91 0.74
CA VAL A 65 -0.50 -2.10 -0.30
C VAL A 65 -0.77 -1.10 -1.42
N LEU A 66 0.24 -0.33 -1.80
CA LEU A 66 0.15 0.60 -2.91
C LEU A 66 0.12 -0.12 -4.24
N VAL A 67 -0.72 0.37 -5.14
CA VAL A 67 -0.90 -0.13 -6.51
C VAL A 67 -0.15 0.80 -7.49
N PRO A 68 0.12 0.39 -8.73
CA PRO A 68 0.88 1.19 -9.68
C PRO A 68 0.03 2.38 -10.14
N LEU A 69 0.71 3.41 -10.64
CA LEU A 69 0.03 4.56 -11.21
C LEU A 69 -0.87 4.18 -12.40
N GLY A 70 -2.17 4.47 -12.29
CA GLY A 70 -3.12 4.43 -13.41
C GLY A 70 -3.97 3.15 -13.54
N GLU A 71 -4.13 2.39 -12.45
CA GLU A 71 -5.11 1.29 -12.35
C GLU A 71 -6.53 1.75 -11.98
#